data_AF-A0A9D1D6Q1-F1
#
_entry.id   AF-A0A9D1D6Q1-F1
#
_cell.length_a   1.000
_cell.length_b   1.000
_cell.length_c   1.000
_cell.angle_alpha   90.00
_cell.angle_beta   90.00
_cell.angle_gamma   90.00
#
_symmetry.space_group_name_H-M   'P 1'
#
loop_
_entity.id
_entity.type
_entity.pdbx_description
1 polymer ?
#
loop_
_entity_poly.entity_id
_entity_poly.type
_entity_poly.pdbx_seq_one_letter_code
_entity_poly.pdbx_strand_id
1 'polypeptide(L)'
;MRRIKLIVAYDGTGYRGWQLQANGVTIEEMLNKALSELLKEPVCVLGASRTDSGVHALGNVAVFDTETRIPAEKICLAVNQRLPEDIRVLQSEEVPLGWHPRKQNCIKTYEYQILNCRIEIPTRRLYAFFCYYPLDVEKMKLGASYLAGEHDFASFCSSGHQAEETVRTLYEVSVEEGEDHLIRIRLRGSGFLYNMVRIIAGTLMQVGMGMYPPEHVKEILEARDRKLAGQTAPARGLTLMGIEYEKEPQREIRGENDHWSYVLDQRRLKSQGVSILTILFCEAEELSRLTGRMVHQAYRNGAKKVYVQFPEGTAVRAGEQFGHYRMEKEPESDQSLEEVPDLVPEREPREGQERKTGQSLEEVPDWAPESWPGKRQEPEGELRPEAKRKPESGQSSGDGLWFAVYNRILA
;
A
#
# COMPACT_ATOMS: atom_id res chain seq x y z
N MET A 1 -20.35 3.97 28.79
CA MET A 1 -19.23 4.19 27.86
C MET A 1 -19.68 4.04 26.43
N ARG A 2 -19.41 5.05 25.59
CA ARG A 2 -19.72 5.09 24.16
C ARG A 2 -18.45 5.45 23.39
N ARG A 3 -18.32 4.98 22.15
CA ARG A 3 -17.22 5.36 21.25
C ARG A 3 -17.73 6.26 20.13
N ILE A 4 -17.11 7.42 20.00
CA ILE A 4 -17.50 8.43 19.00
C ILE A 4 -16.41 8.51 17.94
N LYS A 5 -16.80 8.36 16.68
CA LYS A 5 -15.96 8.61 15.50
C LYS A 5 -16.14 10.05 15.05
N LEU A 6 -15.04 10.69 14.71
CA LEU A 6 -14.95 12.04 14.16
C LEU A 6 -14.37 12.00 12.75
N ILE A 7 -14.90 12.82 11.86
CA ILE A 7 -14.23 13.23 10.61
C ILE A 7 -13.65 14.63 10.84
N VAL A 8 -12.35 14.80 10.64
CA VAL A 8 -11.61 16.00 11.00
C VAL A 8 -10.88 16.55 9.77
N ALA A 9 -11.08 17.83 9.50
CA ALA A 9 -10.32 18.63 8.55
C ALA A 9 -9.40 19.60 9.31
N TYR A 10 -8.22 19.87 8.76
CA TYR A 10 -7.29 20.84 9.30
C TYR A 10 -6.29 21.38 8.27
N ASP A 11 -5.90 22.64 8.45
CA ASP A 11 -4.70 23.21 7.86
C ASP A 11 -3.49 22.85 8.75
N GLY A 12 -2.59 22.00 8.26
CA GLY A 12 -1.43 21.52 9.00
C GLY A 12 -0.27 22.53 9.13
N THR A 13 -0.35 23.71 8.53
CA THR A 13 0.75 24.69 8.45
C THR A 13 1.33 25.04 9.83
N GLY A 14 0.46 25.28 10.82
CA GLY A 14 0.85 25.69 12.17
C GLY A 14 1.24 24.55 13.12
N TYR A 15 1.20 23.30 12.66
CA TYR A 15 1.22 22.13 13.53
C TYR A 15 2.42 21.21 13.28
N ARG A 16 2.87 20.53 14.35
CA ARG A 16 3.90 19.48 14.31
C ARG A 16 3.32 18.11 13.92
N GLY A 17 2.33 18.13 13.03
CA GLY A 17 1.65 16.95 12.52
C GLY A 17 0.49 16.53 13.41
N TRP A 18 0.00 15.31 13.17
CA TRP A 18 -1.14 14.76 13.89
C TRP A 18 -0.81 14.37 15.34
N GLN A 19 0.17 13.48 15.51
CA GLN A 19 0.42 12.74 16.74
C GLN A 19 1.01 13.66 17.82
N LEU A 20 0.56 13.54 19.08
CA LEU A 20 1.19 14.18 20.24
C LEU A 20 2.72 13.98 20.27
N GLN A 21 3.46 15.08 20.45
CA GLN A 21 4.92 15.12 20.55
C GLN A 21 5.35 16.23 21.51
N ALA A 22 6.54 16.11 22.11
CA ALA A 22 7.05 17.10 23.05
C ALA A 22 7.55 18.41 22.39
N ASN A 23 7.66 18.43 21.06
CA ASN A 23 8.37 19.46 20.29
C ASN A 23 7.46 20.51 19.62
N GLY A 24 6.15 20.52 19.94
CA GLY A 24 5.23 21.57 19.51
C GLY A 24 3.77 21.12 19.48
N VAL A 25 2.89 22.04 19.09
CA VAL A 25 1.43 21.83 19.08
C VAL A 25 1.03 20.88 17.96
N THR A 26 0.14 19.94 18.27
CA THR A 26 -0.32 18.90 17.32
C THR A 26 -1.83 18.91 17.17
N ILE A 27 -2.35 18.30 16.11
CA ILE A 27 -3.80 18.20 15.90
C ILE A 27 -4.46 17.37 17.01
N GLU A 28 -3.82 16.28 17.43
CA GLU A 28 -4.29 15.43 18.54
C GLU A 28 -4.39 16.22 19.85
N GLU A 29 -3.41 17.07 20.16
CA GLU A 29 -3.42 17.92 21.35
C GLU A 29 -4.64 18.86 21.37
N MET A 30 -4.87 19.55 20.25
CA MET A 30 -5.98 20.50 20.12
C MET A 30 -7.34 19.82 20.24
N LEU A 31 -7.49 18.64 19.62
CA LEU A 31 -8.71 17.83 19.73
C LEU A 31 -8.93 17.34 21.17
N ASN A 32 -7.90 16.78 21.81
CA ASN A 32 -7.99 16.31 23.20
C ASN A 32 -8.40 17.43 24.15
N LYS A 33 -7.79 18.61 24.01
CA LYS A 33 -8.12 19.79 24.81
C LYS A 33 -9.58 20.24 24.59
N ALA A 34 -9.98 20.47 23.34
CA ALA A 34 -11.31 20.96 23.02
C ALA A 34 -12.42 19.98 23.45
N LEU A 35 -12.20 18.68 23.25
CA LEU A 35 -13.14 17.63 23.68
C LEU A 35 -13.21 17.54 25.21
N SER A 36 -12.06 17.58 25.90
CA SER A 36 -12.05 17.52 27.36
C SER A 36 -12.76 18.73 27.98
N GLU A 37 -12.57 19.92 27.41
CA GLU A 37 -13.24 21.15 27.84
C GLU A 37 -14.75 21.14 27.59
N LEU A 38 -15.19 20.55 26.48
CA LEU A 38 -16.60 20.39 26.14
C LEU A 38 -17.29 19.38 27.05
N LEU A 39 -16.68 18.21 27.23
CA LEU A 39 -17.30 17.06 27.89
C LEU A 39 -17.09 17.05 29.41
N LYS A 40 -16.18 17.89 29.92
CA LYS A 40 -15.82 17.98 31.35
C LYS A 40 -15.24 16.67 31.90
N GLU A 41 -14.55 15.92 31.04
CA GLU A 41 -13.81 14.71 31.38
C GLU A 41 -12.53 14.62 30.54
N PRO A 42 -11.49 13.90 30.98
CA PRO A 42 -10.28 13.71 30.17
C PRO A 42 -10.56 12.88 28.91
N VAL A 43 -10.23 13.43 27.74
CA VAL A 43 -10.41 12.76 26.44
C VAL A 43 -9.07 12.55 25.75
N CYS A 44 -8.85 11.33 25.26
CA CYS A 44 -7.74 10.98 24.39
C CYS A 44 -8.27 10.41 23.07
N VAL A 45 -7.99 11.08 21.96
CA VAL A 45 -8.39 10.62 20.63
C VAL A 45 -7.38 9.63 20.05
N LEU A 46 -7.87 8.66 19.28
CA LEU A 46 -7.09 7.73 18.49
C LEU A 46 -7.27 8.03 17.00
N GLY A 47 -6.20 8.45 16.34
CA GLY A 47 -6.20 8.80 14.91
C GLY A 47 -6.12 7.59 13.97
N ALA A 48 -6.71 7.75 12.79
CA ALA A 48 -6.68 6.80 11.67
C ALA A 48 -5.42 6.92 10.81
N SER A 49 -4.94 8.15 10.63
CA SER A 49 -3.76 8.45 9.86
C SER A 49 -2.89 9.46 10.61
N ARG A 50 -1.61 9.16 10.71
CA ARG A 50 -0.60 10.12 11.13
C ARG A 50 -0.22 10.96 9.91
N THR A 51 -0.38 12.27 10.01
CA THR A 51 0.12 13.23 9.03
C THR A 51 1.35 13.92 9.60
N ASP A 52 2.32 14.21 8.71
CA ASP A 52 3.55 14.90 9.08
C ASP A 52 3.29 16.38 9.38
N SER A 53 4.27 17.04 10.00
CA SER A 53 4.24 18.50 10.17
C SER A 53 4.07 19.21 8.83
N GLY A 54 3.10 20.13 8.75
CA GLY A 54 2.77 20.86 7.54
C GLY A 54 1.88 20.13 6.53
N VAL A 55 1.44 18.89 6.79
CA VAL A 55 0.48 18.17 5.92
C VAL A 55 -0.95 18.50 6.34
N HIS A 56 -1.82 18.77 5.37
CA HIS A 56 -3.22 19.11 5.62
C HIS A 56 -4.13 17.87 5.58
N ALA A 57 -5.36 18.00 6.04
CA ALA A 57 -6.40 17.01 5.81
C ALA A 57 -7.78 17.65 5.62
N LEU A 58 -8.60 17.04 4.78
CA LEU A 58 -10.02 17.36 4.63
C LEU A 58 -10.93 16.27 5.20
N GLY A 59 -10.38 15.11 5.56
CA GLY A 59 -11.16 13.98 6.04
C GLY A 59 -10.34 12.95 6.81
N ASN A 60 -9.48 13.39 7.73
CA ASN A 60 -8.86 12.46 8.67
C ASN A 60 -9.91 11.92 9.64
N VAL A 61 -9.65 10.77 10.24
CA VAL A 61 -10.60 10.13 11.16
C VAL A 61 -9.97 9.95 12.53
N ALA A 62 -10.74 10.21 13.57
CA ALA A 62 -10.36 9.96 14.95
C ALA A 62 -11.50 9.30 15.72
N VAL A 63 -11.17 8.58 16.79
CA VAL A 63 -12.17 8.07 17.73
C VAL A 63 -11.80 8.41 19.16
N PHE A 64 -12.79 8.55 20.02
CA PHE A 64 -12.59 8.65 21.46
C PHE A 64 -13.75 8.02 22.22
N ASP A 65 -13.50 7.70 23.48
CA ASP A 65 -14.52 7.15 24.37
C ASP A 65 -15.02 8.22 25.34
N THR A 66 -16.31 8.15 25.70
CA THR A 66 -16.97 9.16 26.54
C THR A 66 -18.19 8.59 27.26
N GLU A 67 -18.56 9.20 28.39
CA GLU A 67 -19.82 8.97 29.12
C GLU A 67 -20.89 10.04 28.83
N THR A 68 -20.63 10.93 27.88
CA THR A 68 -21.52 12.06 27.60
C THR A 68 -22.91 11.64 27.14
N ARG A 69 -23.90 12.43 27.58
CA ARG A 69 -25.30 12.34 27.11
C ARG A 69 -25.55 13.16 25.86
N ILE A 70 -24.56 13.93 25.39
CA ILE A 70 -24.67 14.66 24.13
C ILE A 70 -24.89 13.63 23.00
N PRO A 71 -25.92 13.81 22.15
CA PRO A 71 -26.11 12.97 20.97
C PRO A 71 -24.87 12.99 20.07
N ALA A 72 -24.48 11.83 19.53
CA ALA A 72 -23.19 11.67 18.86
C ALA A 72 -23.01 12.65 17.69
N GLU A 73 -24.08 12.85 16.91
CA GLU A 73 -24.15 13.75 15.76
C GLU A 73 -24.06 15.24 16.12
N LYS A 74 -24.28 15.60 17.39
CA LYS A 74 -24.19 17.00 17.86
C LYS A 74 -22.82 17.37 18.42
N ILE A 75 -21.95 16.39 18.64
CA ILE A 75 -20.61 16.62 19.19
C ILE A 75 -19.78 17.50 18.25
N CYS A 76 -19.83 17.25 16.92
CA CYS A 76 -19.11 18.06 15.93
C CYS A 76 -19.49 19.55 16.01
N LEU A 77 -20.79 19.86 16.14
CA LEU A 77 -21.28 21.23 16.25
C LEU A 77 -20.76 21.92 17.52
N ALA A 78 -20.77 21.20 18.65
CA ALA A 78 -20.39 21.75 19.94
C ALA A 78 -18.88 21.92 20.11
N VAL A 79 -18.07 20.98 19.60
CA VAL A 79 -16.60 21.03 19.73
C VAL A 79 -15.98 22.09 18.81
N ASN A 80 -16.57 22.34 17.63
CA ASN A 80 -16.09 23.36 16.70
C ASN A 80 -16.12 24.78 17.28
N GLN A 81 -16.96 25.07 18.28
CA GLN A 81 -16.96 26.35 18.99
C GLN A 81 -15.72 26.57 19.87
N ARG A 82 -14.94 25.52 20.14
CA ARG A 82 -13.73 25.53 20.98
C ARG A 82 -12.45 25.30 20.18
N LEU A 83 -12.58 24.84 18.92
CA LEU A 83 -11.45 24.58 18.04
C LEU A 83 -11.02 25.85 17.30
N PRO A 84 -9.70 26.03 17.07
CA PRO A 84 -9.19 27.12 16.23
C PRO A 84 -9.71 26.98 14.80
N GLU A 85 -9.71 28.08 14.03
CA GLU A 85 -10.31 28.12 12.69
C GLU A 85 -9.71 27.15 11.67
N ASP A 86 -8.46 26.77 11.89
CA ASP A 86 -7.70 25.83 11.08
C ASP A 86 -7.94 24.36 11.46
N ILE A 87 -8.83 24.04 12.41
CA ILE A 87 -9.27 22.67 12.73
C ILE A 87 -10.80 22.62 12.82
N ARG A 88 -11.41 21.72 12.06
CA ARG A 88 -12.87 21.52 12.05
C ARG A 88 -13.22 20.05 12.09
N VAL A 89 -14.13 19.69 12.98
CA VAL A 89 -14.82 18.40 12.98
C VAL A 89 -16.02 18.51 12.05
N LEU A 90 -15.97 17.80 10.93
CA LEU A 90 -16.99 17.82 9.88
C LEU A 90 -18.21 16.96 10.23
N GLN A 91 -17.96 15.83 10.88
CA GLN A 91 -19.00 14.87 11.26
C GLN A 91 -18.60 14.14 12.54
N SER A 92 -19.60 13.77 13.34
CA SER A 92 -19.43 12.86 14.48
C SER A 92 -20.52 11.81 14.50
N GLU A 93 -20.19 10.57 14.81
CA GLU A 93 -21.18 9.48 14.95
C GLU A 93 -20.74 8.44 15.97
N GLU A 94 -21.69 7.70 16.52
CA GLU A 94 -21.40 6.59 17.43
C GLU A 94 -21.01 5.34 16.65
N VAL A 95 -19.97 4.66 17.09
CA VAL A 95 -19.47 3.41 16.51
C VAL A 95 -19.36 2.33 17.60
N PRO A 96 -19.28 1.03 17.23
CA PRO A 96 -19.09 -0.02 18.22
C PRO A 96 -17.87 0.23 19.11
N LEU A 97 -17.96 -0.11 20.40
CA LEU A 97 -16.91 0.16 21.38
C LEU A 97 -15.54 -0.45 21.01
N GLY A 98 -15.54 -1.58 20.30
CA GLY A 98 -14.31 -2.23 19.80
C GLY A 98 -13.77 -1.67 18.48
N TRP A 99 -14.48 -0.75 17.83
CA TRP A 99 -14.11 -0.22 16.52
C TRP A 99 -12.83 0.63 16.64
N HIS A 100 -11.82 0.34 15.83
CA HIS A 100 -10.54 1.03 15.86
C HIS A 100 -10.12 1.40 14.43
N PRO A 101 -9.88 2.68 14.12
CA PRO A 101 -9.74 3.15 12.74
C PRO A 101 -8.58 2.48 11.98
N ARG A 102 -7.44 2.24 12.63
CA ARG A 102 -6.30 1.58 11.96
C ARG A 102 -6.46 0.06 11.76
N LYS A 103 -7.48 -0.54 12.37
CA LYS A 103 -7.71 -2.01 12.31
C LYS A 103 -8.78 -2.38 11.27
N GLN A 104 -9.49 -1.40 10.73
CA GLN A 104 -10.47 -1.62 9.67
C GLN A 104 -9.81 -1.60 8.29
N ASN A 105 -10.39 -2.30 7.32
CA ASN A 105 -10.05 -2.11 5.92
C ASN A 105 -10.53 -0.73 5.49
N CYS A 106 -9.65 0.03 4.85
CA CYS A 106 -9.97 1.35 4.39
C CYS A 106 -9.21 1.70 3.12
N ILE A 107 -9.75 2.66 2.39
CA ILE A 107 -9.10 3.30 1.27
C ILE A 107 -8.78 4.73 1.70
N LYS A 108 -7.54 5.14 1.50
CA LYS A 108 -7.09 6.51 1.78
C LYS A 108 -6.85 7.20 0.44
N THR A 109 -7.29 8.45 0.37
CA THR A 109 -7.06 9.30 -0.80
C THR A 109 -6.20 10.48 -0.39
N TYR A 110 -5.03 10.59 -0.99
CA TYR A 110 -4.17 11.77 -0.86
C TYR A 110 -4.11 12.53 -2.16
N GLU A 111 -4.01 13.85 -2.06
CA GLU A 111 -3.75 14.73 -3.18
C GLU A 111 -2.52 15.57 -2.89
N TYR A 112 -1.62 15.64 -3.86
CA TYR A 112 -0.47 16.53 -3.84
C TYR A 112 -0.64 17.60 -4.92
N GLN A 113 -0.61 18.88 -4.53
CA GLN A 113 -0.74 20.00 -5.46
C GLN A 113 0.61 20.67 -5.73
N ILE A 114 0.88 20.90 -7.00
CA ILE A 114 2.07 21.62 -7.48
C ILE A 114 1.59 22.88 -8.19
N LEU A 115 2.06 24.04 -7.75
CA LEU A 115 1.85 25.29 -8.49
C LEU A 115 2.98 25.44 -9.51
N ASN A 116 2.69 25.16 -10.78
CA ASN A 116 3.67 25.15 -11.85
C ASN A 116 3.63 26.40 -12.72
N CYS A 117 4.20 27.50 -12.20
CA CYS A 117 4.27 28.77 -12.89
C CYS A 117 5.60 29.48 -12.61
N ARG A 118 5.91 30.57 -13.32
CA ARG A 118 7.21 31.26 -13.19
C ARG A 118 7.39 32.01 -11.87
N ILE A 119 6.30 32.51 -11.29
CA ILE A 119 6.30 33.35 -10.09
C ILE A 119 5.24 32.80 -9.15
N GLU A 120 5.62 32.55 -7.90
CA GLU A 120 4.72 32.00 -6.89
C GLU A 120 3.52 32.92 -6.63
N ILE A 121 2.34 32.34 -6.49
CA ILE A 121 1.10 33.06 -6.19
C ILE A 121 0.90 33.06 -4.67
N PRO A 122 0.89 34.22 -3.98
CA PRO A 122 0.87 34.28 -2.53
C PRO A 122 -0.32 33.55 -1.87
N THR A 123 -1.48 33.51 -2.52
CA THR A 123 -2.69 32.84 -2.01
C THR A 123 -2.63 31.31 -2.11
N ARG A 124 -1.68 30.74 -2.86
CA ARG A 124 -1.50 29.29 -3.04
C ARG A 124 -0.35 28.70 -2.20
N ARG A 125 0.47 29.55 -1.58
CA ARG A 125 1.72 29.17 -0.88
C ARG A 125 1.57 28.12 0.22
N LEU A 126 0.38 28.00 0.82
CA LEU A 126 0.13 27.10 1.95
C LEU A 126 -0.31 25.71 1.50
N TYR A 127 -0.99 25.59 0.35
CA TYR A 127 -1.68 24.36 -0.05
C TYR A 127 -1.12 23.73 -1.33
N ALA A 128 -0.10 24.35 -1.93
CA ALA A 128 0.58 23.85 -3.11
C ALA A 128 2.10 24.03 -2.98
N PHE A 129 2.85 23.13 -3.59
CA PHE A 129 4.28 23.28 -3.74
C PHE A 129 4.61 24.05 -5.02
N PHE A 130 5.21 25.23 -4.87
CA PHE A 130 5.69 26.03 -6.00
C PHE A 130 6.86 25.37 -6.73
N CYS A 131 6.72 25.20 -8.05
CA CYS A 131 7.76 24.73 -8.94
C CYS A 131 7.86 25.66 -10.16
N TYR A 132 8.99 26.35 -10.30
CA TYR A 132 9.21 27.30 -11.41
C TYR A 132 9.69 26.65 -12.71
N TYR A 133 10.20 25.42 -12.65
CA TYR A 133 10.58 24.65 -13.82
C TYR A 133 9.32 24.12 -14.51
N PRO A 134 9.14 24.32 -15.83
CA PRO A 134 8.04 23.71 -16.57
C PRO A 134 8.03 22.19 -16.38
N LEU A 135 6.87 21.61 -16.12
CA LEU A 135 6.69 20.17 -15.96
C LEU A 135 5.92 19.58 -17.15
N ASP A 136 6.46 18.52 -17.73
CA ASP A 136 5.78 17.71 -18.75
C ASP A 136 4.77 16.77 -18.07
N VAL A 137 3.51 17.19 -18.02
CA VAL A 137 2.42 16.46 -17.37
C VAL A 137 2.16 15.10 -18.02
N GLU A 138 2.37 14.97 -19.33
CA GLU A 138 2.15 13.71 -20.04
C GLU A 138 3.21 12.68 -19.64
N LYS A 139 4.48 13.09 -19.53
CA LYS A 139 5.53 12.22 -18.97
C LYS A 139 5.25 11.84 -17.52
N MET A 140 4.75 12.78 -16.70
CA MET A 140 4.37 12.49 -15.33
C MET A 140 3.24 11.45 -15.27
N LYS A 141 2.22 11.55 -16.14
CA LYS A 141 1.14 10.56 -16.25
C LYS A 141 1.67 9.18 -16.63
N LEU A 142 2.56 9.11 -17.62
CA LEU A 142 3.21 7.86 -18.03
C LEU A 142 3.99 7.24 -16.86
N GLY A 143 4.83 8.02 -16.18
CA GLY A 143 5.58 7.53 -15.01
C GLY A 143 4.67 7.08 -13.88
N ALA A 144 3.58 7.81 -13.63
CA ALA A 144 2.61 7.50 -12.59
C ALA A 144 1.82 6.20 -12.87
N SER A 145 1.60 5.87 -14.15
CA SER A 145 0.87 4.65 -14.54
C SER A 145 1.52 3.36 -14.03
N TYR A 146 2.85 3.33 -13.91
CA TYR A 146 3.58 2.19 -13.36
C TYR A 146 3.34 1.96 -11.86
N LEU A 147 2.81 2.96 -11.15
CA LEU A 147 2.55 2.86 -9.70
C LEU A 147 1.19 2.23 -9.39
N ALA A 148 0.29 2.15 -10.36
CA ALA A 148 -1.03 1.54 -10.16
C ALA A 148 -0.91 0.03 -9.95
N GLY A 149 -1.74 -0.52 -9.07
CA GLY A 149 -1.71 -1.94 -8.70
C GLY A 149 -1.03 -2.22 -7.36
N GLU A 150 -0.68 -3.49 -7.15
CA GLU A 150 -0.06 -3.98 -5.92
C GLU A 150 1.45 -4.14 -6.11
N HIS A 151 2.25 -3.40 -5.33
CA HIS A 151 3.70 -3.37 -5.44
C HIS A 151 4.37 -3.31 -4.07
N ASP A 152 5.63 -3.74 -3.99
CA ASP A 152 6.49 -3.41 -2.86
C ASP A 152 6.97 -1.95 -2.98
N PHE A 153 6.43 -1.07 -2.15
CA PHE A 153 6.77 0.36 -2.18
C PHE A 153 7.96 0.73 -1.27
N ALA A 154 8.86 -0.20 -0.97
CA ALA A 154 10.05 0.05 -0.15
C ALA A 154 10.89 1.24 -0.65
N SER A 155 11.05 1.40 -1.97
CA SER A 155 11.74 2.56 -2.58
C SER A 155 11.06 3.89 -2.29
N PHE A 156 9.76 3.87 -1.98
CA PHE A 156 8.98 5.04 -1.63
C PHE A 156 8.74 5.12 -0.12
N CYS A 157 9.62 4.54 0.70
CA CYS A 157 9.53 4.62 2.15
C CYS A 157 10.74 5.30 2.75
N SER A 158 10.51 6.26 3.67
CA SER A 158 11.60 6.79 4.49
C SER A 158 12.00 5.81 5.60
N SER A 159 13.28 5.82 5.97
CA SER A 159 13.79 5.10 7.14
C SER A 159 13.03 5.45 8.42
N GLY A 160 12.96 4.52 9.37
CA GLY A 160 12.24 4.71 10.63
C GLY A 160 10.73 4.47 10.53
N HIS A 161 10.25 3.83 9.45
CA HIS A 161 8.88 3.36 9.39
C HIS A 161 8.61 2.25 10.42
N GLN A 162 7.39 2.21 10.92
CA GLN A 162 6.89 1.15 11.82
C GLN A 162 6.06 0.10 11.08
N ALA A 163 6.00 0.17 9.75
CA ALA A 163 5.27 -0.80 8.95
C ALA A 163 6.00 -2.15 8.96
N GLU A 164 5.26 -3.21 9.29
CA GLU A 164 5.74 -4.60 9.22
C GLU A 164 5.92 -5.07 7.77
N GLU A 165 5.20 -4.44 6.84
CA GLU A 165 5.17 -4.78 5.43
C GLU A 165 5.16 -3.50 4.57
N THR A 166 5.90 -3.51 3.47
CA THR A 166 6.03 -2.41 2.50
C THR A 166 5.14 -2.57 1.26
N VAL A 167 4.48 -3.71 1.08
CA VAL A 167 3.55 -3.94 -0.02
C VAL A 167 2.25 -3.15 0.18
N ARG A 168 1.87 -2.34 -0.81
CA ARG A 168 0.61 -1.58 -0.83
C ARG A 168 -0.07 -1.73 -2.17
N THR A 169 -1.35 -1.37 -2.20
CA THR A 169 -2.14 -1.35 -3.44
C THR A 169 -2.57 0.09 -3.69
N LEU A 170 -2.19 0.63 -4.85
CA LEU A 170 -2.76 1.87 -5.37
C LEU A 170 -3.87 1.51 -6.36
N TYR A 171 -5.10 1.75 -5.95
CA TYR A 171 -6.30 1.51 -6.76
C TYR A 171 -6.46 2.55 -7.87
N GLU A 172 -6.01 3.77 -7.61
CA GLU A 172 -6.06 4.87 -8.57
C GLU A 172 -4.84 5.76 -8.38
N VAL A 173 -4.22 6.11 -9.51
CA VAL A 173 -3.12 7.06 -9.60
C VAL A 173 -3.44 7.99 -10.75
N SER A 174 -3.63 9.28 -10.47
CA SER A 174 -3.86 10.28 -11.51
C SER A 174 -2.92 11.47 -11.38
N VAL A 175 -2.52 11.99 -12.53
CA VAL A 175 -1.81 13.27 -12.65
C VAL A 175 -2.58 14.12 -13.63
N GLU A 176 -3.05 15.27 -13.17
CA GLU A 176 -3.91 16.16 -13.95
C GLU A 176 -3.38 17.59 -13.91
N GLU A 177 -3.40 18.24 -15.07
CA GLU A 177 -3.33 19.69 -15.12
C GLU A 177 -4.71 20.27 -14.78
N GLY A 178 -4.72 21.20 -13.84
CA GLY A 178 -5.89 21.92 -13.39
C GLY A 178 -5.83 23.39 -13.77
N GLU A 179 -6.82 24.12 -13.30
CA GLU A 179 -6.87 25.58 -13.44
C GLU A 179 -5.75 26.27 -12.65
N ASP A 180 -5.48 27.54 -12.97
CA ASP A 180 -4.51 28.39 -12.27
C ASP A 180 -3.08 27.80 -12.17
N HIS A 181 -2.63 27.06 -13.19
CA HIS A 181 -1.31 26.42 -13.23
C HIS A 181 -1.09 25.33 -12.18
N LEU A 182 -2.16 24.75 -11.61
CA LEU A 182 -2.05 23.68 -10.64
C LEU A 182 -1.93 22.33 -11.33
N ILE A 183 -0.93 21.54 -10.96
CA ILE A 183 -0.87 20.12 -11.28
C ILE A 183 -1.27 19.35 -10.02
N ARG A 184 -2.21 18.41 -10.15
CA ARG A 184 -2.69 17.56 -9.06
C ARG A 184 -2.21 16.13 -9.28
N ILE A 185 -1.57 15.56 -8.27
CA ILE A 185 -1.24 14.13 -8.19
C ILE A 185 -2.18 13.52 -7.16
N ARG A 186 -3.09 12.64 -7.57
CA ARG A 186 -4.02 11.97 -6.66
C ARG A 186 -3.69 10.50 -6.57
N LEU A 187 -3.55 10.01 -5.33
CA LEU A 187 -3.27 8.62 -5.02
C LEU A 187 -4.38 8.07 -4.12
N ARG A 188 -5.06 7.02 -4.59
CA ARG A 188 -6.07 6.28 -3.83
C ARG A 188 -5.56 4.87 -3.58
N GLY A 189 -5.41 4.47 -2.32
CA GLY A 189 -4.78 3.19 -1.98
C GLY A 189 -5.19 2.58 -0.66
N SER A 190 -4.80 1.33 -0.45
CA SER A 190 -5.09 0.53 0.76
C SER A 190 -4.37 1.05 2.03
N GLY A 191 -3.33 1.86 1.84
CA GLY A 191 -2.56 2.49 2.89
C GLY A 191 -1.28 3.09 2.31
N PHE A 192 -0.61 3.94 3.07
CA PHE A 192 0.60 4.62 2.63
C PHE A 192 1.71 4.45 3.65
N LEU A 193 2.93 4.22 3.17
CA LEU A 193 4.13 4.15 3.99
C LEU A 193 4.58 5.56 4.41
N TYR A 194 5.55 5.61 5.34
CA TYR A 194 6.08 6.87 5.82
C TYR A 194 6.71 7.68 4.67
N ASN A 195 6.24 8.93 4.49
CA ASN A 195 6.55 9.84 3.38
C ASN A 195 6.19 9.37 1.97
N MET A 196 5.50 8.24 1.79
CA MET A 196 5.29 7.60 0.49
C MET A 196 4.73 8.52 -0.59
N VAL A 197 3.62 9.20 -0.29
CA VAL A 197 2.98 10.11 -1.25
C VAL A 197 3.93 11.24 -1.67
N ARG A 198 4.72 11.77 -0.74
CA ARG A 198 5.66 12.88 -0.99
C ARG A 198 6.87 12.43 -1.78
N ILE A 199 7.34 11.18 -1.59
CA ILE A 199 8.44 10.62 -2.37
C ILE A 199 7.96 10.32 -3.80
N ILE A 200 6.74 9.79 -3.95
CA ILE A 200 6.11 9.61 -5.27
C ILE A 200 5.99 10.95 -5.98
N ALA A 201 5.41 11.98 -5.34
CA ALA A 201 5.29 13.31 -5.93
C ALA A 201 6.65 13.90 -6.32
N GLY A 202 7.66 13.74 -5.46
CA GLY A 202 9.04 14.13 -5.75
C GLY A 202 9.66 13.45 -6.97
N THR A 203 9.43 12.14 -7.10
CA THR A 203 9.90 11.33 -8.23
C THR A 203 9.19 11.73 -9.52
N LEU A 204 7.87 11.91 -9.49
CA LEU A 204 7.11 12.37 -10.66
C LEU A 204 7.51 13.78 -11.08
N MET A 205 7.86 14.68 -10.15
CA MET A 205 8.43 15.98 -10.51
C MET A 205 9.76 15.85 -11.26
N GLN A 206 10.63 14.90 -10.88
CA GLN A 206 11.88 14.65 -11.65
C GLN A 206 11.58 14.15 -13.07
N VAL A 207 10.56 13.31 -13.24
CA VAL A 207 10.08 12.88 -14.57
C VAL A 207 9.55 14.07 -15.37
N GLY A 208 8.71 14.91 -14.76
CA GLY A 208 8.16 16.10 -15.40
C GLY A 208 9.23 17.13 -15.79
N MET A 209 10.31 17.23 -15.03
CA MET A 209 11.48 18.06 -15.38
C MET A 209 12.36 17.44 -16.47
N GLY A 210 12.11 16.19 -16.89
CA GLY A 210 12.94 15.46 -17.84
C GLY A 210 14.25 14.92 -17.26
N MET A 211 14.42 14.95 -15.93
CA MET A 211 15.61 14.40 -15.24
C MET A 211 15.58 12.88 -15.21
N TYR A 212 14.37 12.30 -15.14
CA TYR A 212 14.13 10.87 -15.27
C TYR A 212 13.26 10.59 -16.50
N PRO A 213 13.53 9.53 -17.27
CA PRO A 213 12.53 9.00 -18.19
C PRO A 213 11.36 8.39 -17.40
N PRO A 214 10.13 8.38 -17.93
CA PRO A 214 8.96 7.80 -17.24
C PRO A 214 9.16 6.35 -16.75
N GLU A 215 9.85 5.53 -17.54
CA GLU A 215 10.12 4.12 -17.27
C GLU A 215 10.98 3.92 -16.02
N HIS A 216 11.77 4.93 -15.65
CA HIS A 216 12.59 4.90 -14.44
C HIS A 216 11.73 4.76 -13.17
N VAL A 217 10.45 5.17 -13.21
CA VAL A 217 9.53 4.95 -12.07
C VAL A 217 9.32 3.45 -11.83
N LYS A 218 9.22 2.64 -12.89
CA LYS A 218 9.16 1.18 -12.76
C LYS A 218 10.48 0.64 -12.20
N GLU A 219 11.62 1.07 -12.73
CA GLU A 219 12.93 0.65 -12.23
C GLU A 219 13.12 0.95 -10.73
N ILE A 220 12.64 2.11 -10.26
CA ILE A 220 12.64 2.48 -8.85
C ILE A 220 11.78 1.51 -8.03
N LEU A 221 10.58 1.13 -8.49
CA LEU A 221 9.73 0.16 -7.81
C LEU A 221 10.45 -1.19 -7.66
N GLU A 222 11.00 -1.71 -8.75
CA GLU A 222 11.70 -3.00 -8.80
C GLU A 222 12.94 -3.03 -7.89
N ALA A 223 13.68 -1.92 -7.82
CA ALA A 223 14.93 -1.86 -7.06
C ALA A 223 14.75 -1.96 -5.54
N ARG A 224 13.56 -1.63 -5.01
CA ARG A 224 13.25 -1.61 -3.56
C ARG A 224 14.27 -0.83 -2.72
N ASP A 225 14.95 0.16 -3.32
CA ASP A 225 15.95 1.03 -2.70
C ASP A 225 15.49 2.49 -2.73
N ARG A 226 15.27 3.05 -1.52
CA ARG A 226 14.87 4.44 -1.33
C ARG A 226 15.83 5.43 -1.99
N LYS A 227 17.11 5.11 -2.15
CA LYS A 227 18.10 6.04 -2.74
C LYS A 227 17.87 6.32 -4.22
N LEU A 228 17.18 5.42 -4.93
CA LEU A 228 16.88 5.59 -6.36
C LEU A 228 15.64 6.47 -6.57
N ALA A 229 14.76 6.58 -5.58
CA ALA A 229 13.60 7.45 -5.67
C ALA A 229 13.97 8.93 -5.52
N GLY A 230 13.13 9.80 -6.06
CA GLY A 230 13.29 11.25 -5.97
C GLY A 230 13.32 11.80 -4.54
N GLN A 231 13.65 13.08 -4.42
CA GLN A 231 13.63 13.77 -3.14
C GLN A 231 12.22 13.78 -2.54
N THR A 232 12.12 13.72 -1.21
CA THR A 232 10.81 13.82 -0.55
C THR A 232 10.24 15.23 -0.76
N ALA A 233 9.11 15.33 -1.46
CA ALA A 233 8.48 16.61 -1.74
C ALA A 233 8.04 17.34 -0.43
N PRO A 234 7.98 18.67 -0.40
CA PRO A 234 7.56 19.41 0.81
C PRO A 234 6.13 19.07 1.29
N ALA A 235 5.90 19.14 2.60
CA ALA A 235 4.63 18.73 3.21
C ALA A 235 3.43 19.57 2.78
N ARG A 236 3.63 20.88 2.56
CA ARG A 236 2.59 21.87 2.24
C ARG A 236 1.78 21.60 0.95
N GLY A 237 2.31 20.77 0.06
CA GLY A 237 1.57 20.36 -1.14
C GLY A 237 0.61 19.20 -0.87
N LEU A 238 0.76 18.49 0.26
CA LEU A 238 0.04 17.24 0.53
C LEU A 238 -1.20 17.48 1.40
N THR A 239 -2.33 16.93 0.95
CA THR A 239 -3.58 16.89 1.69
C THR A 239 -4.13 15.47 1.74
N LEU A 240 -4.49 14.99 2.94
CA LEU A 240 -5.33 13.79 3.11
C LEU A 240 -6.77 14.16 2.79
N MET A 241 -7.27 13.74 1.63
CA MET A 241 -8.62 14.07 1.16
C MET A 241 -9.69 13.34 1.97
N GLY A 242 -9.44 12.07 2.31
CA GLY A 242 -10.41 11.29 3.07
C GLY A 242 -9.97 9.86 3.34
N ILE A 243 -10.72 9.20 4.21
CA ILE A 243 -10.59 7.78 4.54
C ILE A 243 -11.95 7.12 4.40
N GLU A 244 -12.07 6.21 3.45
CA GLU A 244 -13.28 5.42 3.19
C GLU A 244 -13.13 4.07 3.88
N TYR A 245 -14.03 3.73 4.81
CA TYR A 245 -14.00 2.43 5.49
C TYR A 245 -14.90 1.43 4.78
N GLU A 246 -14.37 0.22 4.63
CA GLU A 246 -15.14 -0.90 4.11
C GLU A 246 -16.21 -1.32 5.14
N LYS A 247 -17.45 -1.51 4.68
CA LYS A 247 -18.57 -1.92 5.55
C LYS A 247 -18.61 -3.44 5.76
N GLU A 248 -18.26 -4.20 4.74
CA GLU A 248 -18.21 -5.66 4.76
C GLU A 248 -16.98 -6.13 3.98
N PRO A 249 -16.25 -7.17 4.44
CA PRO A 249 -15.11 -7.69 3.70
C PRO A 249 -15.49 -8.11 2.27
N GLN A 250 -14.63 -7.79 1.31
CA GLN A 250 -14.76 -8.28 -0.06
C GLN A 250 -14.89 -9.81 -0.09
N ARG A 251 -15.81 -10.32 -0.91
CA ARG A 251 -16.00 -11.77 -1.08
C ARG A 251 -14.77 -12.45 -1.69
N GLU A 252 -13.98 -11.70 -2.42
CA GLU A 252 -12.77 -12.17 -3.09
C GLU A 252 -11.78 -11.01 -3.19
N ILE A 253 -10.51 -11.26 -2.88
CA ILE A 253 -9.41 -10.30 -3.03
C ILE A 253 -8.41 -10.92 -4.00
N ARG A 254 -8.00 -10.16 -5.01
CA ARG A 254 -6.99 -10.59 -6.00
C ARG A 254 -5.83 -9.62 -6.00
N GLY A 255 -4.63 -10.15 -6.21
CA GLY A 255 -3.43 -9.35 -6.47
C GLY A 255 -2.56 -10.05 -7.49
N GLU A 256 -2.04 -9.28 -8.44
CA GLU A 256 -1.18 -9.77 -9.52
C GLU A 256 -0.17 -8.69 -9.89
N ASN A 257 1.09 -9.11 -10.02
CA ASN A 257 2.18 -8.32 -10.59
C ASN A 257 3.26 -9.27 -11.15
N ASP A 258 4.42 -8.72 -11.52
CA ASP A 258 5.53 -9.49 -12.12
C ASP A 258 6.12 -10.56 -11.17
N HIS A 259 5.90 -10.46 -9.85
CA HIS A 259 6.48 -11.35 -8.83
C HIS A 259 5.49 -12.33 -8.20
N TRP A 260 4.18 -12.03 -8.22
CA TRP A 260 3.16 -12.90 -7.63
C TRP A 260 1.78 -12.72 -8.25
N SER A 261 0.95 -13.76 -8.11
CA SER A 261 -0.46 -13.78 -8.44
C SER A 261 -1.22 -14.66 -7.45
N TYR A 262 -2.30 -14.14 -6.87
CA TYR A 262 -3.09 -14.85 -5.87
C TYR A 262 -4.58 -14.47 -5.89
N VAL A 263 -5.38 -15.35 -5.30
CA VAL A 263 -6.79 -15.13 -5.00
C VAL A 263 -7.04 -15.50 -3.54
N LEU A 264 -7.66 -14.61 -2.77
CA LEU A 264 -8.18 -14.89 -1.44
C LEU A 264 -9.72 -14.93 -1.50
N ASP A 265 -10.29 -16.13 -1.51
CA ASP A 265 -11.73 -16.37 -1.45
C ASP A 265 -12.24 -16.29 -0.01
N GLN A 266 -13.23 -15.43 0.20
CA GLN A 266 -13.87 -15.17 1.50
C GLN A 266 -15.39 -15.35 1.43
N ARG A 267 -15.93 -16.04 0.42
CA ARG A 267 -17.39 -16.28 0.28
C ARG A 267 -17.96 -17.09 1.44
N ARG A 268 -17.15 -17.95 2.07
CA ARG A 268 -17.50 -18.79 3.23
C ARG A 268 -17.17 -18.13 4.58
N LEU A 269 -16.72 -16.88 4.58
CA LEU A 269 -16.29 -16.16 5.78
C LEU A 269 -17.43 -15.95 6.78
N LYS A 270 -18.58 -15.44 6.33
CA LYS A 270 -19.73 -15.16 7.22
C LYS A 270 -20.41 -16.44 7.72
N SER A 271 -20.50 -17.47 6.88
CA SER A 271 -21.25 -18.70 7.18
C SER A 271 -20.43 -19.70 7.99
N GLN A 272 -19.15 -19.88 7.67
CA GLN A 272 -18.30 -20.93 8.25
C GLN A 272 -17.06 -20.37 8.97
N GLY A 273 -16.75 -19.08 8.79
CA GLY A 273 -15.49 -18.51 9.30
C GLY A 273 -14.28 -19.02 8.53
N VAL A 274 -14.44 -19.39 7.25
CA VAL A 274 -13.39 -19.99 6.42
C VAL A 274 -13.01 -19.04 5.29
N SER A 275 -11.70 -18.93 5.04
CA SER A 275 -11.12 -18.30 3.85
C SER A 275 -10.11 -19.23 3.17
N ILE A 276 -9.99 -19.12 1.86
CA ILE A 276 -9.05 -19.93 1.06
C ILE A 276 -8.16 -18.98 0.27
N LEU A 277 -6.85 -19.06 0.51
CA LEU A 277 -5.82 -18.38 -0.25
C LEU A 277 -5.27 -19.33 -1.30
N THR A 278 -5.43 -19.00 -2.57
CA THR A 278 -4.83 -19.73 -3.69
C THR A 278 -3.73 -18.86 -4.29
N ILE A 279 -2.48 -19.32 -4.18
CA ILE A 279 -1.32 -18.69 -4.80
C ILE A 279 -1.13 -19.34 -6.17
N LEU A 280 -1.38 -18.57 -7.23
CA LEU A 280 -1.31 -19.04 -8.62
C LEU A 280 0.14 -19.04 -9.12
N PHE A 281 0.90 -18.01 -8.73
CA PHE A 281 2.30 -17.83 -9.03
C PHE A 281 2.94 -17.00 -7.93
N CYS A 282 4.17 -17.31 -7.54
CA CYS A 282 4.95 -16.49 -6.62
C CYS A 282 6.43 -16.82 -6.76
N GLU A 283 7.27 -15.80 -6.87
CA GLU A 283 8.71 -15.96 -6.75
C GLU A 283 9.08 -16.53 -5.36
N ALA A 284 10.10 -17.38 -5.31
CA ALA A 284 10.47 -18.11 -4.09
C ALA A 284 10.80 -17.16 -2.91
N GLU A 285 11.38 -16.00 -3.21
CA GLU A 285 11.76 -14.98 -2.22
C GLU A 285 10.55 -14.23 -1.65
N GLU A 286 9.45 -14.16 -2.39
CA GLU A 286 8.21 -13.47 -1.99
C GLU A 286 7.23 -14.38 -1.26
N LEU A 287 7.34 -15.70 -1.44
CA LEU A 287 6.35 -16.65 -0.97
C LEU A 287 6.06 -16.51 0.53
N SER A 288 7.11 -16.39 1.35
CA SER A 288 6.95 -16.26 2.80
C SER A 288 6.14 -15.02 3.19
N ARG A 289 6.48 -13.88 2.58
CA ARG A 289 5.84 -12.58 2.83
C ARG A 289 4.41 -12.57 2.33
N LEU A 290 4.18 -13.00 1.09
CA LEU A 290 2.85 -13.06 0.49
C LEU A 290 1.90 -13.92 1.31
N THR A 291 2.29 -15.16 1.63
CA THR A 291 1.44 -16.06 2.40
C THR A 291 1.15 -15.49 3.79
N GLY A 292 2.17 -15.01 4.50
CA GLY A 292 1.99 -14.40 5.83
C GLY A 292 1.02 -13.21 5.81
N ARG A 293 1.19 -12.31 4.85
CA ARG A 293 0.34 -11.12 4.63
C ARG A 293 -1.10 -11.48 4.36
N MET A 294 -1.35 -12.39 3.42
CA MET A 294 -2.72 -12.73 3.00
C MET A 294 -3.45 -13.57 4.04
N VAL A 295 -2.75 -14.47 4.73
CA VAL A 295 -3.30 -15.18 5.90
C VAL A 295 -3.66 -14.18 7.01
N HIS A 296 -2.78 -13.23 7.31
CA HIS A 296 -3.07 -12.18 8.29
C HIS A 296 -4.29 -11.34 7.90
N GLN A 297 -4.40 -10.95 6.62
CA GLN A 297 -5.55 -10.23 6.10
C GLN A 297 -6.86 -11.01 6.27
N ALA A 298 -6.86 -12.32 5.97
CA ALA A 298 -8.03 -13.17 6.16
C ALA A 298 -8.49 -13.22 7.64
N TYR A 299 -7.56 -13.41 8.57
CA TYR A 299 -7.86 -13.35 10.01
C TYR A 299 -8.40 -11.98 10.43
N ARG A 300 -7.83 -10.88 9.91
CA ARG A 300 -8.33 -9.52 10.16
C ARG A 300 -9.75 -9.31 9.63
N ASN A 301 -10.10 -9.95 8.52
CA ASN A 301 -11.45 -9.92 7.97
C ASN A 301 -12.44 -10.78 8.78
N GLY A 302 -11.96 -11.59 9.73
CA GLY A 302 -12.77 -12.38 10.65
C GLY A 302 -12.69 -13.89 10.43
N ALA A 303 -11.76 -14.38 9.61
CA ALA A 303 -11.58 -15.81 9.41
C ALA A 303 -11.20 -16.49 10.73
N LYS A 304 -11.75 -17.69 10.97
CA LYS A 304 -11.35 -18.59 12.05
C LYS A 304 -10.37 -19.64 11.54
N LYS A 305 -10.53 -20.03 10.28
CA LYS A 305 -9.70 -20.99 9.55
C LYS A 305 -9.28 -20.39 8.21
N VAL A 306 -8.00 -20.52 7.88
CA VAL A 306 -7.45 -20.09 6.58
C VAL A 306 -6.73 -21.26 5.95
N TYR A 307 -7.18 -21.63 4.75
CA TYR A 307 -6.55 -22.64 3.93
C TYR A 307 -5.66 -21.98 2.89
N VAL A 308 -4.53 -22.61 2.56
CA VAL A 308 -3.56 -22.12 1.58
C VAL A 308 -3.29 -23.21 0.54
N GLN A 309 -3.46 -22.85 -0.72
CA GLN A 309 -3.04 -23.63 -1.88
C GLN A 309 -1.82 -22.97 -2.48
N PHE A 310 -0.73 -23.73 -2.60
CA PHE A 310 0.52 -23.28 -3.18
C PHE A 310 0.61 -23.68 -4.66
N PRO A 311 1.43 -23.00 -5.48
CA PRO A 311 1.66 -23.39 -6.86
C PRO A 311 2.23 -24.82 -6.94
N GLU A 312 1.90 -25.53 -8.01
CA GLU A 312 2.41 -26.88 -8.28
C GLU A 312 3.95 -26.89 -8.22
N GLY A 313 4.52 -27.90 -7.57
CA GLY A 313 5.97 -28.02 -7.36
C GLY A 313 6.55 -27.20 -6.19
N THR A 314 5.73 -26.41 -5.47
CA THR A 314 6.17 -25.71 -4.26
C THR A 314 6.32 -26.69 -3.09
N ALA A 315 7.55 -26.85 -2.59
CA ALA A 315 7.83 -27.75 -1.47
C ALA A 315 7.60 -27.05 -0.12
N VAL A 316 6.41 -27.24 0.48
CA VAL A 316 6.10 -26.77 1.85
C VAL A 316 6.15 -27.93 2.84
N ARG A 317 6.65 -27.68 4.06
CA ARG A 317 6.73 -28.68 5.14
C ARG A 317 5.72 -28.38 6.25
N ALA A 318 5.19 -29.43 6.87
CA ALA A 318 4.40 -29.28 8.09
C ALA A 318 5.28 -28.65 9.20
N GLY A 319 4.76 -27.63 9.86
CA GLY A 319 5.49 -26.83 10.84
C GLY A 319 6.27 -25.65 10.27
N GLU A 320 6.30 -25.47 8.94
CA GLU A 320 6.99 -24.34 8.31
C GLU A 320 6.31 -23.01 8.66
N GLN A 321 7.13 -21.97 8.86
CA GLN A 321 6.69 -20.67 9.35
C GLN A 321 6.60 -19.64 8.23
N PHE A 322 5.49 -18.92 8.19
CA PHE A 322 5.17 -17.84 7.27
C PHE A 322 4.76 -16.62 8.10
N GLY A 323 5.76 -15.80 8.47
CA GLY A 323 5.59 -14.74 9.47
C GLY A 323 5.16 -15.31 10.83
N HIS A 324 4.03 -14.86 11.37
CA HIS A 324 3.47 -15.33 12.64
C HIS A 324 2.65 -16.62 12.54
N TYR A 325 2.58 -17.22 11.35
CA TYR A 325 1.71 -18.37 11.07
C TYR A 325 2.53 -19.61 10.78
N ARG A 326 2.06 -20.76 11.25
CA ARG A 326 2.64 -22.07 11.00
C ARG A 326 1.71 -22.85 10.06
N MET A 327 2.27 -23.48 9.03
CA MET A 327 1.52 -24.33 8.13
C MET A 327 1.44 -25.76 8.66
N GLU A 328 0.25 -26.33 8.69
CA GLU A 328 -0.01 -27.73 9.02
C GLU A 328 -0.70 -28.40 7.83
N LYS A 329 -0.47 -29.71 7.63
CA LYS A 329 -1.24 -30.47 6.63
C LYS A 329 -2.62 -30.76 7.19
N GLU A 330 -3.65 -30.64 6.35
CA GLU A 330 -4.99 -31.07 6.74
C GLU A 330 -5.00 -32.57 7.04
N PRO A 331 -5.58 -33.01 8.18
CA PRO A 331 -5.76 -34.44 8.45
C PRO A 331 -6.83 -35.01 7.50
N GLU A 332 -6.55 -36.20 6.93
CA GLU A 332 -7.40 -36.90 5.94
C GLU A 332 -8.87 -37.11 6.37
N SER A 333 -9.23 -36.87 7.63
CA SER A 333 -10.57 -37.07 8.19
C SER A 333 -11.57 -35.91 8.00
N ASP A 334 -11.16 -34.77 7.44
CA ASP A 334 -12.00 -33.56 7.28
C ASP A 334 -12.22 -33.14 5.80
N GLN A 335 -12.14 -34.11 4.86
CA GLN A 335 -12.34 -33.94 3.41
C GLN A 335 -13.79 -33.56 2.99
N SER A 336 -14.53 -32.83 3.83
CA SER A 336 -15.87 -32.33 3.52
C SER A 336 -15.87 -30.95 2.81
N LEU A 337 -14.68 -30.40 2.52
CA LEU A 337 -14.52 -29.16 1.76
C LEU A 337 -14.18 -29.38 0.28
N GLU A 338 -14.21 -30.63 -0.20
CA GLU A 338 -14.11 -31.02 -1.61
C GLU A 338 -15.33 -30.53 -2.40
N GLU A 339 -15.34 -29.25 -2.73
CA GLU A 339 -15.89 -28.67 -3.96
C GLU A 339 -15.45 -27.21 -3.95
N VAL A 340 -14.19 -27.01 -4.32
CA VAL A 340 -13.70 -25.72 -4.79
C VAL A 340 -14.04 -25.70 -6.27
N PRO A 341 -14.98 -24.86 -6.76
CA PRO A 341 -15.21 -24.77 -8.20
C PRO A 341 -13.92 -24.31 -8.86
N ASP A 342 -13.57 -24.91 -10.00
CA ASP A 342 -12.46 -24.48 -10.85
C ASP A 342 -12.49 -22.96 -11.03
N LEU A 343 -11.60 -22.25 -10.34
CA LEU A 343 -11.39 -20.81 -10.51
C LEU A 343 -10.22 -20.53 -11.46
N VAL A 344 -9.86 -21.51 -12.29
CA VAL A 344 -8.99 -21.28 -13.44
C VAL A 344 -9.85 -20.64 -14.53
N PRO A 345 -9.73 -19.33 -14.85
CA PRO A 345 -10.29 -18.86 -16.09
C PRO A 345 -9.62 -19.63 -17.23
N GLU A 346 -10.42 -20.14 -18.17
CA GLU A 346 -9.91 -20.67 -19.43
C GLU A 346 -8.90 -19.67 -19.98
N ARG A 347 -7.62 -20.05 -20.01
CA ARG A 347 -6.65 -19.36 -20.84
C ARG A 347 -7.13 -19.61 -22.26
N GLU A 348 -7.74 -18.61 -22.90
CA GLU A 348 -7.74 -18.61 -24.35
C GLU A 348 -6.28 -18.76 -24.77
N PRO A 349 -5.93 -19.81 -25.55
CA PRO A 349 -4.59 -19.92 -26.07
C PRO A 349 -4.35 -18.64 -26.86
N ARG A 350 -3.32 -17.88 -26.48
CA ARG A 350 -2.78 -16.86 -27.39
C ARG A 350 -2.39 -17.64 -28.65
N GLU A 351 -3.20 -17.48 -29.70
CA GLU A 351 -2.87 -17.99 -31.03
C GLU A 351 -1.44 -17.58 -31.34
N GLY A 352 -0.69 -18.55 -31.84
CA GLY A 352 0.76 -18.50 -31.95
C GLY A 352 1.24 -17.20 -32.60
N GLN A 353 1.90 -16.37 -31.81
CA GLN A 353 3.08 -15.71 -32.34
C GLN A 353 4.14 -16.80 -32.47
N GLU A 354 4.18 -17.38 -33.67
CA GLU A 354 5.36 -18.05 -34.17
C GLU A 354 6.59 -17.25 -33.74
N ARG A 355 7.51 -17.92 -33.05
CA ARG A 355 8.88 -17.46 -32.99
C ARG A 355 9.33 -17.30 -34.44
N LYS A 356 9.38 -16.07 -34.93
CA LYS A 356 10.20 -15.73 -36.09
C LYS A 356 11.66 -15.95 -35.67
N THR A 357 12.10 -17.20 -35.77
CA THR A 357 13.48 -17.52 -36.04
C THR A 357 13.84 -16.85 -37.36
N GLY A 358 14.72 -15.85 -37.29
CA GLY A 358 15.31 -15.20 -38.46
C GLY A 358 14.64 -13.87 -38.86
N GLN A 359 14.93 -12.80 -38.12
CA GLN A 359 15.12 -11.49 -38.72
C GLN A 359 16.52 -11.00 -38.35
N SER A 360 17.24 -10.61 -39.40
CA SER A 360 18.62 -10.17 -39.46
C SER A 360 18.97 -9.15 -38.37
N LEU A 361 20.11 -9.37 -37.72
CA LEU A 361 20.85 -8.35 -36.98
C LEU A 361 20.96 -7.10 -37.85
N GLU A 362 20.33 -6.01 -37.43
CA GLU A 362 20.62 -4.69 -37.97
C GLU A 362 22.08 -4.35 -37.65
N GLU A 363 22.83 -4.03 -38.70
CA GLU A 363 24.24 -3.68 -38.65
C GLU A 363 24.48 -2.47 -37.72
N VAL A 364 25.48 -2.59 -36.86
CA VAL A 364 25.91 -1.51 -35.96
C VAL A 364 26.50 -0.38 -36.82
N PRO A 365 26.03 0.88 -36.73
CA PRO A 365 26.58 1.98 -37.53
C PRO A 365 28.03 2.30 -37.16
N ASP A 366 28.88 2.56 -38.16
CA ASP A 366 30.33 2.79 -38.02
C ASP A 366 30.75 3.98 -37.12
N TRP A 367 29.82 4.83 -36.69
CA TRP A 367 30.09 5.96 -35.81
C TRP A 367 29.89 5.66 -34.32
N ALA A 368 29.51 4.43 -33.94
CA ALA A 368 29.24 4.07 -32.55
C ALA A 368 30.52 3.99 -31.68
N PRO A 369 30.52 4.56 -30.46
CA PRO A 369 31.67 4.54 -29.55
C PRO A 369 31.99 3.13 -29.01
N GLU A 370 33.27 2.86 -28.71
CA GLU A 370 33.77 1.54 -28.29
C GLU A 370 33.14 0.97 -27.01
N SER A 371 32.47 1.80 -26.20
CA SER A 371 31.78 1.41 -24.96
C SER A 371 30.34 0.90 -25.16
N TRP A 372 29.92 0.60 -26.40
CA TRP A 372 28.58 0.09 -26.69
C TRP A 372 28.42 -1.37 -26.20
N PRO A 373 27.36 -1.69 -25.43
CA PRO A 373 27.18 -3.00 -24.77
C PRO A 373 26.94 -4.20 -25.73
N GLY A 374 26.91 -3.96 -27.04
CA GLY A 374 26.75 -4.96 -28.09
C GLY A 374 28.06 -5.47 -28.74
N LYS A 375 29.23 -4.89 -28.45
CA LYS A 375 30.53 -5.43 -28.90
C LYS A 375 31.05 -6.44 -27.86
N ARG A 376 30.81 -7.74 -28.06
CA ARG A 376 31.44 -8.79 -27.23
C ARG A 376 32.76 -9.23 -27.87
N GLN A 377 33.83 -9.20 -27.05
CA GLN A 377 35.04 -9.99 -27.23
C GLN A 377 34.76 -11.42 -26.70
N GLU A 378 35.10 -12.43 -27.49
CA GLU A 378 35.08 -13.83 -27.05
C GLU A 378 36.31 -14.15 -26.18
N PRO A 379 36.17 -15.00 -25.16
CA PRO A 379 37.28 -15.86 -24.75
C PRO A 379 36.95 -17.34 -24.84
N GLU A 380 37.99 -18.07 -25.25
CA GLU A 380 38.11 -19.51 -25.42
C GLU A 380 38.04 -20.30 -24.10
N GLY A 381 37.50 -21.53 -24.20
CA GLY A 381 37.95 -22.73 -23.47
C GLY A 381 37.74 -22.83 -21.95
N GLU A 382 36.94 -23.82 -21.51
CA GLU A 382 37.43 -24.95 -20.70
C GLU A 382 36.31 -25.91 -20.21
N LEU A 383 36.55 -27.20 -20.49
CA LEU A 383 36.34 -28.42 -19.69
C LEU A 383 35.11 -28.58 -18.74
N ARG A 384 34.27 -29.55 -19.09
CA ARG A 384 33.31 -30.24 -18.20
C ARG A 384 34.04 -31.19 -17.24
N PRO A 385 33.52 -31.37 -16.01
CA PRO A 385 33.56 -32.70 -15.39
C PRO A 385 32.19 -33.21 -14.94
N GLU A 386 32.16 -34.54 -14.82
CA GLU A 386 31.06 -35.47 -14.67
C GLU A 386 30.21 -35.31 -13.39
N ALA A 387 28.90 -35.50 -13.54
CA ALA A 387 27.97 -35.65 -12.43
C ALA A 387 27.95 -37.11 -11.91
N LYS A 388 28.32 -37.30 -10.64
CA LYS A 388 28.13 -38.55 -9.90
C LYS A 388 26.67 -38.69 -9.44
N ARG A 389 26.13 -39.90 -9.58
CA ARG A 389 24.77 -40.32 -9.14
C ARG A 389 24.68 -40.51 -7.62
N LYS A 390 23.60 -39.93 -7.04
CA LYS A 390 22.64 -40.41 -5.99
C LYS A 390 23.18 -40.90 -4.62
N PRO A 391 22.44 -40.67 -3.51
CA PRO A 391 21.27 -41.49 -3.22
C PRO A 391 19.99 -40.70 -2.87
N GLU A 392 18.88 -41.37 -3.18
CA GLU A 392 17.50 -41.03 -2.83
C GLU A 392 17.28 -41.03 -1.32
N SER A 393 16.58 -40.02 -0.82
CA SER A 393 15.83 -40.10 0.44
C SER A 393 14.58 -39.24 0.35
N GLY A 394 13.44 -39.92 0.11
CA GLY A 394 12.05 -39.53 0.32
C GLY A 394 11.70 -38.03 0.40
N GLN A 395 11.41 -37.44 -0.76
CA GLN A 395 10.55 -36.25 -0.83
C GLN A 395 9.13 -36.71 -1.19
N SER A 396 8.19 -36.55 -0.26
CA SER A 396 6.77 -36.59 -0.62
C SER A 396 6.45 -35.26 -1.33
N SER A 397 6.41 -35.27 -2.65
CA SER A 397 5.64 -34.31 -3.43
C SER A 397 4.17 -34.55 -3.11
N GLY A 398 3.59 -33.73 -2.24
CA GLY A 398 2.18 -33.84 -1.87
C GLY A 398 1.49 -32.56 -2.24
N ASP A 399 0.86 -32.54 -3.42
CA ASP A 399 -0.23 -31.64 -3.71
C ASP A 399 -1.27 -31.78 -2.60
N GLY A 400 -1.54 -30.69 -1.88
CA GLY A 400 -2.39 -30.75 -0.70
C GLY A 400 -2.75 -29.36 -0.19
N LEU A 401 -3.96 -29.26 0.37
CA LEU A 401 -4.46 -28.06 1.03
C LEU A 401 -3.73 -27.89 2.37
N TRP A 402 -3.16 -26.71 2.60
CA TRP A 402 -2.44 -26.39 3.83
C TRP A 402 -3.30 -25.56 4.77
N PHE A 403 -3.14 -25.77 6.07
CA PHE A 403 -3.88 -25.09 7.11
C PHE A 403 -2.96 -24.13 7.87
N ALA A 404 -3.32 -22.85 7.95
CA ALA A 404 -2.55 -21.87 8.71
C ALA A 404 -2.98 -21.84 10.19
N VAL A 405 -2.03 -22.01 11.10
CA VAL A 405 -2.21 -21.91 12.54
C VAL A 405 -1.46 -20.70 13.07
N TYR A 406 -2.14 -19.84 13.84
CA TYR A 406 -1.47 -18.73 14.51
C TYR A 406 -0.48 -19.25 15.56
N ASN A 407 0.80 -18.91 15.41
CA ASN A 407 1.85 -19.38 16.29
C ASN A 407 1.82 -18.51 17.56
N ARG A 408 1.35 -19.05 18.69
CA ARG A 408 1.25 -18.33 19.98
C ARG A 408 2.62 -18.03 20.63
N ILE A 409 3.73 -18.35 19.96
CA ILE A 409 5.09 -18.24 20.47
C ILE A 409 5.73 -16.95 19.94
N LEU A 410 5.36 -15.84 20.59
CA LEU A 410 6.19 -14.78 21.17
C LEU A 410 5.39 -13.49 21.26
N ALA A 411 5.55 -12.84 22.42
CA ALA A 411 4.76 -11.74 22.97
C ALA A 411 4.79 -10.43 22.15
#